data_AF-C5LJE0-F1
#
_entry.id   AF-C5LJE0-F1
#
_cell.length_a   1.000
_cell.length_b   1.000
_cell.length_c   1.000
_cell.angle_alpha   90.00
_cell.angle_beta   90.00
_cell.angle_gamma   90.00
#
_symmetry.space_group_name_H-M   'P 1'
#
loop_
_entity.id
_entity.type
_entity.pdbx_description
1 polymer ?
#
loop_
_entity_poly.entity_id
_entity_poly.type
_entity_poly.pdbx_seq_one_letter_code
_entity_poly.pdbx_strand_id
1 'polypeptide(L)'
;MPWPAFRDPKAAENFNTDRFAEDLIKNAVKVGLNPNKLILVVPLLARSDSESSDIGYSNAIYDLGADPRGNGSAFLNGTGYFFFSQTRAIEKVALAKKYGLHGIGLEGGESFESEDLYPWDANSLFHAIALSSGRRLT
;
A
#
# COMPACT_ATOMS: atom_id res chain seq x y z
N MET A 1 8.52 -0.50 4.22
CA MET A 1 9.34 -1.05 3.12
C MET A 1 10.00 0.11 2.39
N PRO A 2 11.30 0.05 1.99
CA PRO A 2 11.84 1.11 1.16
C PRO A 2 11.16 1.04 -0.22
N TRP A 3 10.41 2.09 -0.55
CA TRP A 3 9.89 2.32 -1.89
C TRP A 3 11.03 2.35 -2.92
N PRO A 4 10.78 1.93 -4.18
CA PRO A 4 11.76 2.07 -5.23
C PRO A 4 12.13 3.55 -5.48
N ALA A 5 13.37 3.79 -5.89
CA ALA A 5 13.89 5.13 -6.13
C ALA A 5 13.11 5.86 -7.24
N PHE A 6 12.91 7.17 -7.07
CA PHE A 6 12.22 8.09 -8.00
C PHE A 6 12.68 8.01 -9.47
N ARG A 7 13.87 7.45 -9.73
CA ARG A 7 14.50 7.39 -11.05
C ARG A 7 14.03 6.23 -11.93
N ASP A 8 13.12 5.37 -11.44
CA ASP A 8 12.54 4.29 -12.24
C ASP A 8 10.99 4.30 -12.15
N PRO A 9 10.30 4.94 -13.12
CA PRO A 9 8.84 4.98 -13.18
C PRO A 9 8.21 3.57 -13.23
N LYS A 10 8.90 2.60 -13.85
CA LYS A 10 8.42 1.21 -13.90
C LYS A 10 8.52 0.53 -12.53
N ALA A 11 9.40 1.02 -11.66
CA ALA A 11 9.50 0.48 -10.32
C ALA A 11 8.29 0.87 -9.45
N ALA A 12 7.73 2.06 -9.63
CA ALA A 12 6.47 2.44 -8.96
C ALA A 12 5.29 1.58 -9.44
N GLU A 13 5.19 1.32 -10.75
CA GLU A 13 4.16 0.41 -11.31
C GLU A 13 4.33 -1.04 -10.80
N ASN A 14 5.57 -1.52 -10.71
CA ASN A 14 5.86 -2.88 -10.27
C ASN A 14 5.77 -3.07 -8.74
N PHE A 15 5.98 -2.03 -7.95
CA PHE A 15 5.97 -2.08 -6.48
C PHE A 15 4.63 -2.56 -5.92
N ASN A 16 3.53 -2.17 -6.55
CA ASN A 16 2.18 -2.54 -6.12
C ASN A 16 1.77 -3.96 -6.54
N THR A 17 2.61 -4.68 -7.31
CA THR A 17 2.31 -6.03 -7.80
C THR A 17 2.56 -7.10 -6.74
N ASP A 18 1.86 -8.23 -6.88
CA ASP A 18 2.13 -9.40 -6.03
C ASP A 18 3.52 -9.97 -6.27
N ARG A 19 4.05 -9.91 -7.49
CA ARG A 19 5.38 -10.44 -7.81
C ARG A 19 6.48 -9.78 -6.97
N PHE A 20 6.42 -8.45 -6.84
CA PHE A 20 7.39 -7.73 -6.00
C PHE A 20 7.32 -8.18 -4.54
N ALA A 21 6.11 -8.26 -3.97
CA ALA A 21 5.91 -8.70 -2.59
C ALA A 21 6.32 -10.18 -2.40
N GLU A 22 6.05 -11.05 -3.38
CA GLU A 22 6.50 -12.44 -3.36
C GLU A 22 8.02 -12.56 -3.32
N ASP A 23 8.73 -11.81 -4.16
CA ASP A 23 10.17 -11.84 -4.23
C ASP A 23 10.78 -11.35 -2.91
N LEU A 24 10.21 -10.30 -2.30
CA LEU A 24 10.62 -9.82 -0.97
C LEU A 24 10.44 -10.91 0.11
N ILE A 25 9.28 -11.55 0.16
CA ILE A 25 8.99 -12.62 1.12
C ILE A 25 9.96 -13.79 0.92
N LYS A 26 10.14 -14.25 -0.32
CA LYS A 26 11.05 -15.36 -0.65
C LYS A 26 12.49 -15.04 -0.25
N ASN A 27 12.94 -13.81 -0.47
CA ASN A 27 14.28 -13.36 -0.06
C ASN A 27 14.44 -13.36 1.46
N ALA A 28 13.46 -12.86 2.21
CA ALA A 28 13.46 -12.87 3.68
C ALA A 28 13.55 -14.30 4.25
N VAL A 29 12.77 -15.23 3.69
CA VAL A 29 12.78 -16.64 4.10
C VAL A 29 14.10 -17.32 3.74
N LYS A 30 14.65 -17.02 2.55
CA LYS A 30 15.94 -17.57 2.09
C LYS A 30 17.10 -17.24 3.04
N VAL A 31 17.07 -16.07 3.69
CA VAL A 31 18.09 -15.66 4.67
C VAL A 31 17.78 -16.15 6.10
N GLY A 32 16.77 -17.01 6.28
CA GLY A 32 16.47 -17.67 7.54
C GLY A 32 15.45 -16.95 8.43
N LEU A 33 14.80 -15.89 7.94
CA LEU A 33 13.73 -15.24 8.71
C LEU A 33 12.49 -16.13 8.76
N ASN A 34 11.91 -16.27 9.95
CA ASN A 34 10.70 -17.06 10.14
C ASN A 34 9.48 -16.30 9.59
N PRO A 35 8.76 -16.84 8.57
CA PRO A 35 7.56 -16.21 8.02
C PRO A 35 6.56 -15.76 9.08
N ASN A 36 6.35 -16.56 10.13
CA ASN A 36 5.35 -16.28 11.17
C ASN A 36 5.70 -15.08 12.08
N LYS A 37 6.89 -14.49 11.91
CA LYS A 37 7.34 -13.25 12.57
C LYS A 37 7.43 -12.08 11.59
N LEU A 38 7.16 -12.30 10.31
CA LEU A 38 7.20 -11.27 9.28
C LEU A 38 5.83 -10.62 9.13
N ILE A 39 5.84 -9.29 8.97
CA ILE A 39 4.66 -8.50 8.65
C ILE A 39 4.87 -7.92 7.24
N LEU A 40 3.89 -8.11 6.36
CA LEU A 40 3.88 -7.47 5.06
C LEU A 40 3.31 -6.05 5.21
N VAL A 41 4.10 -5.05 4.84
CA VAL A 41 3.73 -3.64 5.07
C VAL A 41 3.12 -3.03 3.80
N VAL A 42 1.94 -2.42 3.94
CA VAL A 42 1.30 -1.61 2.90
C VAL A 42 1.46 -0.13 3.28
N PRO A 43 2.14 0.69 2.46
CA PRO A 43 2.30 2.11 2.73
C PRO A 43 1.01 2.89 2.50
N LEU A 44 0.77 3.90 3.33
CA LEU A 44 -0.38 4.83 3.28
C LEU A 44 -0.08 6.11 2.49
N LEU A 45 0.99 6.11 1.69
CA LEU A 45 1.41 7.26 0.90
C LEU A 45 1.12 7.05 -0.59
N ALA A 46 0.75 8.13 -1.27
CA ALA A 46 0.79 8.26 -2.70
C ALA A 46 2.09 8.96 -3.12
N ARG A 47 2.92 8.24 -3.86
CA ARG A 47 4.26 8.67 -4.24
C ARG A 47 4.24 9.45 -5.54
N SER A 48 4.96 10.58 -5.57
CA SER A 48 5.11 11.35 -6.80
C SER A 48 6.06 10.66 -7.79
N ASP A 49 5.76 10.76 -9.09
CA ASP A 49 6.69 10.43 -10.19
C ASP A 49 7.64 11.58 -10.57
N SER A 50 7.63 12.66 -9.79
CA SER A 50 8.47 13.84 -9.96
C SER A 50 9.20 14.19 -8.66
N GLU A 51 9.99 15.27 -8.65
CA GLU A 51 10.63 15.80 -7.42
C GLU A 51 9.63 16.54 -6.49
N SER A 52 8.35 16.16 -6.52
CA SER A 52 7.33 16.63 -5.57
C SER A 52 7.37 15.80 -4.29
N SER A 53 6.73 16.33 -3.24
CA SER A 53 6.51 15.57 -2.00
C SER A 53 5.48 14.47 -2.23
N ASP A 54 5.67 13.33 -1.57
CA ASP A 54 4.64 12.32 -1.42
C ASP A 54 3.45 12.91 -0.65
N ILE A 55 2.26 12.36 -0.85
CA ILE A 55 1.04 12.79 -0.13
C ILE A 55 0.40 11.60 0.56
N GLY A 56 -0.50 11.84 1.51
CA GLY A 56 -1.30 10.77 2.11
C GLY A 56 -2.24 10.11 1.08
N TYR A 57 -2.57 8.84 1.29
CA TYR A 57 -3.62 8.15 0.55
C TYR A 57 -4.94 8.91 0.65
N SER A 58 -5.28 9.44 1.82
CA SER A 58 -6.42 10.32 2.04
C SER A 58 -6.46 11.51 1.08
N ASN A 59 -5.34 12.21 0.87
CA ASN A 59 -5.24 13.33 -0.07
C ASN A 59 -5.41 12.88 -1.53
N ALA A 60 -4.86 11.73 -1.91
CA ALA A 60 -5.06 11.19 -3.24
C ALA A 60 -6.56 10.93 -3.52
N ILE A 61 -7.33 10.49 -2.52
CA ILE A 61 -8.78 10.27 -2.67
C ILE A 61 -9.55 11.59 -2.64
N TYR A 62 -9.38 12.42 -1.61
CA TYR A 62 -10.22 13.61 -1.40
C TYR A 62 -9.81 14.82 -2.23
N ASP A 63 -8.51 15.10 -2.33
CA ASP A 63 -8.02 16.31 -3.00
C ASP A 63 -7.84 16.07 -4.50
N LEU A 64 -7.40 14.87 -4.88
CA LEU A 64 -7.15 14.52 -6.28
C LEU A 64 -8.28 13.72 -6.94
N GLY A 65 -9.31 13.33 -6.18
CA GLY A 65 -10.48 12.61 -6.70
C GLY A 65 -10.18 11.21 -7.22
N ALA A 66 -9.12 10.56 -6.73
CA ALA A 66 -8.74 9.23 -7.19
C ALA A 66 -9.74 8.16 -6.74
N ASP A 67 -9.96 7.14 -7.57
CA ASP A 67 -10.80 6.01 -7.21
C ASP A 67 -10.03 5.07 -6.26
N PRO A 68 -10.48 4.89 -5.00
CA PRO A 68 -9.82 4.01 -4.04
C PRO A 68 -9.81 2.55 -4.48
N ARG A 69 -10.70 2.13 -5.38
CA ARG A 69 -10.78 0.75 -5.94
C ARG A 69 -10.17 0.65 -7.34
N GLY A 70 -9.67 1.76 -7.88
CA GLY A 70 -9.11 1.86 -9.21
C GLY A 70 -7.70 1.27 -9.33
N ASN A 71 -6.95 1.80 -10.30
CA ASN A 71 -5.60 1.35 -10.63
C ASN A 71 -4.51 1.82 -9.65
N GLY A 72 -4.85 2.70 -8.69
CA GLY A 72 -3.89 3.23 -7.71
C GLY A 72 -3.07 4.40 -8.24
N SER A 73 -3.64 5.24 -9.10
CA SER A 73 -3.01 6.49 -9.52
C SER A 73 -3.95 7.69 -9.55
N ALA A 74 -3.37 8.87 -9.38
CA ALA A 74 -4.01 10.17 -9.47
C ALA A 74 -3.08 11.16 -10.18
N PHE A 75 -3.62 12.21 -10.81
CA PHE A 75 -2.81 13.18 -11.54
C PHE A 75 -3.17 14.62 -11.13
N LEU A 76 -2.16 15.43 -10.85
CA LEU A 76 -2.30 16.85 -10.56
C LEU A 76 -1.32 17.64 -11.43
N ASN A 77 -1.82 18.51 -12.31
CA ASN A 77 -1.00 19.36 -13.18
C ASN A 77 0.09 18.59 -13.96
N GLY A 78 -0.22 17.37 -14.38
CA GLY A 78 0.72 16.48 -15.10
C GLY A 78 1.69 15.70 -14.22
N THR A 79 1.68 15.88 -12.90
CA THR A 79 2.40 15.05 -11.93
C THR A 79 1.54 13.84 -11.55
N GLY A 80 2.11 12.64 -11.66
CA GLY A 80 1.47 11.40 -11.25
C GLY A 80 1.73 11.08 -9.78
N TYR A 81 0.69 10.64 -9.08
CA TYR A 81 0.75 10.14 -7.71
C TYR A 81 0.31 8.68 -7.70
N PHE A 82 1.15 7.78 -7.22
CA PHE A 82 0.95 6.32 -7.27
C PHE A 82 0.85 5.74 -5.85
N PHE A 83 -0.20 4.97 -5.60
CA PHE A 83 -0.56 4.46 -4.27
C PHE A 83 -1.14 3.05 -4.34
N PHE A 84 -1.27 2.39 -3.19
CA PHE A 84 -2.01 1.14 -3.10
C PHE A 84 -3.51 1.40 -3.17
N SER A 85 -4.18 0.91 -4.22
CA SER A 85 -5.65 0.84 -4.20
C SER A 85 -6.14 -0.23 -3.21
N GLN A 86 -7.39 -0.14 -2.78
CA GLN A 86 -8.03 -1.13 -1.91
C GLN A 86 -7.94 -2.54 -2.51
N THR A 87 -8.16 -2.66 -3.83
CA THR A 87 -8.04 -3.93 -4.56
C THR A 87 -6.64 -4.52 -4.38
N ARG A 88 -5.59 -3.71 -4.60
CA ARG A 88 -4.19 -4.14 -4.45
C ARG A 88 -3.83 -4.46 -3.00
N ALA A 89 -4.33 -3.70 -2.04
CA ALA A 89 -4.09 -3.95 -0.62
C ALA A 89 -4.75 -5.26 -0.15
N ILE A 90 -5.95 -5.57 -0.63
CA ILE A 90 -6.64 -6.85 -0.34
C ILE A 90 -5.88 -8.04 -0.92
N GLU A 91 -5.34 -7.93 -2.15
CA GLU A 91 -4.49 -8.98 -2.74
C GLU A 91 -3.29 -9.30 -1.83
N LYS A 92 -2.70 -8.29 -1.19
CA LYS A 92 -1.60 -8.51 -0.24
C LYS A 92 -2.04 -9.32 0.98
N VAL A 93 -3.28 -9.18 1.45
CA VAL A 93 -3.81 -10.02 2.55
C VAL A 93 -3.81 -11.50 2.16
N ALA A 94 -4.26 -11.81 0.94
CA ALA A 94 -4.24 -13.18 0.41
C ALA A 94 -2.80 -13.69 0.28
N LEU A 95 -1.88 -12.82 -0.16
CA LEU A 95 -0.46 -13.15 -0.27
C LEU A 95 0.19 -13.45 1.08
N ALA A 96 -0.05 -12.61 2.09
CA ALA A 96 0.46 -12.82 3.44
C ALA A 96 0.00 -14.16 4.03
N LYS A 97 -1.27 -14.54 3.81
CA LYS A 97 -1.81 -15.85 4.19
C LYS A 97 -1.14 -16.99 3.44
N LYS A 98 -0.97 -16.87 2.12
CA LYS A 98 -0.33 -17.89 1.26
C LYS A 98 1.08 -18.25 1.75
N TYR A 99 1.84 -17.28 2.23
CA TYR A 99 3.22 -17.48 2.70
C TYR A 99 3.34 -17.67 4.23
N GLY A 100 2.23 -17.75 4.96
CA GLY A 100 2.25 -17.98 6.41
C GLY A 100 2.86 -16.83 7.20
N LEU A 101 2.67 -15.58 6.74
CA LEU A 101 3.15 -14.40 7.43
C LEU A 101 2.34 -14.14 8.72
N HIS A 102 2.91 -13.38 9.67
CA HIS A 102 2.21 -12.97 10.88
C HIS A 102 0.95 -12.14 10.58
N GLY A 103 1.05 -11.25 9.59
CA GLY A 103 -0.04 -10.39 9.20
C GLY A 103 0.37 -9.29 8.24
N ILE A 104 -0.48 -8.27 8.16
CA ILE A 104 -0.28 -7.05 7.39
C ILE A 104 -0.22 -5.86 8.33
N GLY A 105 0.72 -4.96 8.05
CA GLY A 105 0.84 -3.66 8.70
C GLY A 105 0.54 -2.54 7.72
N LEU A 106 0.02 -1.43 8.25
CA LEU A 106 -0.06 -0.16 7.53
C LEU A 106 1.09 0.72 8.02
N GLU A 107 1.83 1.31 7.10
CA GLU A 107 2.95 2.21 7.41
C GLU A 107 2.66 3.58 6.84
N GLY A 108 2.69 4.57 7.71
CA GLY A 108 2.61 5.95 7.30
C GLY A 108 3.97 6.60 7.03
N GLY A 109 3.96 7.82 6.53
CA GLY A 109 5.06 8.75 6.46
C GLY A 109 5.36 9.44 7.79
N GLU A 110 6.42 10.24 7.77
CA GLU A 110 6.95 10.89 8.99
C GLU A 110 6.23 12.20 9.36
N SER A 111 5.34 12.72 8.48
CA SER A 111 4.97 14.14 8.52
C SER A 111 3.51 14.48 8.21
N PHE A 112 2.61 13.52 7.97
CA PHE A 112 1.23 13.85 7.57
C PHE A 112 0.21 13.55 8.68
N GLU A 113 -0.64 14.54 8.97
CA GLU A 113 -1.87 14.33 9.72
C GLU A 113 -2.85 13.54 8.82
N SER A 114 -3.22 12.32 9.25
CA SER A 114 -4.23 11.45 8.61
C SER A 114 -3.89 10.96 7.19
N GLU A 115 -3.00 9.98 7.09
CA GLU A 115 -2.60 9.40 5.79
C GLU A 115 -3.56 8.37 5.20
N ASP A 116 -4.37 7.72 6.04
CA ASP A 116 -5.56 6.98 5.61
C ASP A 116 -6.83 7.76 5.97
N LEU A 117 -7.96 7.34 5.41
CA LEU A 117 -9.28 7.78 5.85
C LEU A 117 -9.65 7.14 7.20
N TYR A 118 -10.72 7.63 7.82
CA TYR A 118 -11.20 7.08 9.10
C TYR A 118 -11.48 5.57 9.00
N PRO A 119 -11.28 4.79 10.08
CA PRO A 119 -11.47 3.33 10.07
C PRO A 119 -12.88 2.84 9.66
N TRP A 120 -13.89 3.70 9.77
CA TRP A 120 -15.28 3.42 9.36
C TRP A 120 -15.60 3.90 7.94
N ASP A 121 -14.67 4.57 7.26
CA ASP A 121 -14.85 5.01 5.88
C ASP A 121 -14.68 3.81 4.92
N ALA A 122 -15.66 3.59 4.05
CA ALA A 122 -15.63 2.51 3.07
C ALA A 122 -14.51 2.65 2.03
N ASN A 123 -13.90 3.83 1.93
CA ASN A 123 -12.76 4.13 1.07
C ASN A 123 -11.41 4.04 1.81
N SER A 124 -11.38 3.79 3.12
CA SER A 124 -10.12 3.57 3.87
C SER A 124 -9.42 2.26 3.46
N LEU A 125 -8.08 2.27 3.46
CA LEU A 125 -7.27 1.07 3.29
C LEU A 125 -7.39 0.13 4.50
N PHE A 126 -7.35 0.67 5.71
CA PHE A 126 -7.60 -0.08 6.93
C PHE A 126 -8.95 -0.81 6.87
N HIS A 127 -10.01 -0.09 6.49
CA HIS A 127 -11.35 -0.65 6.41
C HIS A 127 -11.41 -1.83 5.43
N ALA A 128 -10.84 -1.67 4.23
CA ALA A 128 -10.78 -2.72 3.21
C ALA A 128 -10.00 -3.97 3.66
N ILE A 129 -8.84 -3.78 4.30
CA ILE A 129 -8.01 -4.89 4.83
C ILE A 129 -8.73 -5.61 5.98
N ALA A 130 -9.36 -4.87 6.88
CA ALA A 130 -10.06 -5.46 8.02
C ALA A 130 -11.26 -6.32 7.58
N LEU A 131 -12.10 -5.81 6.66
CA LEU A 131 -13.24 -6.53 6.12
C LEU A 131 -12.82 -7.80 5.35
N SER A 132 -11.82 -7.70 4.48
CA SER A 132 -11.31 -8.87 3.71
C SER A 132 -10.67 -9.94 4.61
N SER A 133 -10.25 -9.55 5.82
CA SER A 133 -9.75 -10.48 6.83
C SER A 133 -10.85 -11.19 7.63
N GLY A 134 -12.12 -10.89 7.36
CA GLY A 134 -13.27 -11.46 8.07
C GLY A 134 -13.51 -10.84 9.45
N ARG A 135 -12.87 -9.70 9.76
CA ARG A 135 -13.09 -8.97 11.01
C ARG A 135 -14.26 -8.02 10.84
N ARG A 136 -15.25 -8.09 11.73
CA ARG A 136 -16.29 -7.07 11.84
C ARG A 136 -15.70 -5.83 12.50
N LEU A 137 -15.81 -4.69 11.82
CA LEU A 137 -15.59 -3.37 12.38
C LEU A 137 -16.93 -2.90 12.95
N THR A 138 -17.20 -3.24 14.21
CA THR A 138 -18.38 -2.79 14.96
C THR A 138 -17.94 -2.25 16.30
#